data_AF-L8X9K3-F1
#
_entry.id   AF-L8X9K3-F1
#
_cell.length_a   1.000
_cell.length_b   1.000
_cell.length_c   1.000
_cell.angle_alpha   90.00
_cell.angle_beta   90.00
_cell.angle_gamma   90.00
#
_symmetry.space_group_name_H-M   'P 1'
#
loop_
_entity.id
_entity.type
_entity.pdbx_description
1 polymer ?
#
loop_
_entity_poly.entity_id
_entity_poly.type
_entity_poly.pdbx_seq_one_letter_code
_entity_poly.pdbx_strand_id
1 'polypeptide(L)'
;MDLLPSNSASGRKQLSDRKISPPSSPLLTTNEMAKSKKCEFHSHTNHNQNKKAHRNGIKKPKTHYAGSMKGFRRNQKYARLGTQKALAAKKAEAAA
;
A
#
# COMPACT_ATOMS: atom_id res chain seq x y z
N MET A 1 -30.05 3.29 -25.68
CA MET A 1 -30.63 4.05 -24.56
C MET A 1 -31.39 3.03 -23.75
N ASP A 2 -30.66 2.25 -22.96
CA ASP A 2 -31.20 1.03 -22.36
C ASP A 2 -31.72 1.36 -20.96
N LEU A 3 -33.03 1.30 -20.82
CA LEU A 3 -33.75 1.57 -19.58
C LEU A 3 -33.44 0.49 -18.54
N LEU A 4 -32.90 0.89 -17.39
CA LEU A 4 -32.86 0.07 -16.18
C LEU A 4 -34.25 0.10 -15.51
N PRO A 5 -34.86 -1.03 -15.15
CA PRO A 5 -36.08 -1.03 -14.35
C PRO A 5 -35.77 -0.72 -12.87
N SER A 6 -36.43 0.34 -12.39
CA SER A 6 -36.54 0.77 -11.00
C SER A 6 -37.22 -0.29 -10.13
N ASN A 7 -36.49 -0.94 -9.23
CA ASN A 7 -37.10 -1.82 -8.23
C ASN A 7 -37.44 -1.01 -6.97
N SER A 8 -38.69 -0.55 -6.93
CA SER A 8 -39.32 0.19 -5.84
C SER A 8 -39.42 -0.64 -4.56
N ALA A 9 -39.04 0.00 -3.46
CA ALA A 9 -39.11 -0.51 -2.10
C ALA A 9 -40.47 -1.13 -1.74
N SER A 10 -40.47 -2.38 -1.27
CA SER A 10 -41.63 -3.02 -0.65
C SER A 10 -41.30 -3.48 0.78
N GLY A 11 -41.88 -2.81 1.77
CA GLY A 11 -42.38 -3.46 2.99
C GLY A 11 -41.43 -3.61 4.18
N ARG A 12 -40.97 -2.49 4.77
CA ARG A 12 -40.53 -2.50 6.18
C ARG A 12 -41.78 -2.59 7.07
N LYS A 13 -42.17 -3.81 7.47
CA LYS A 13 -43.30 -4.04 8.38
C LYS A 13 -43.03 -3.35 9.71
N GLN A 14 -44.02 -2.56 10.15
CA GLN A 14 -44.05 -1.82 11.41
C GLN A 14 -43.92 -2.80 12.59
N LEU A 15 -42.90 -2.61 13.42
CA LEU A 15 -42.75 -3.31 14.70
C LEU A 15 -43.61 -2.56 15.73
N SER A 16 -44.87 -2.95 15.86
CA SER A 16 -45.76 -2.40 16.89
C SER A 16 -45.41 -2.99 18.26
N ASP A 17 -44.90 -2.12 19.13
CA ASP A 17 -45.19 -2.06 20.56
C ASP A 17 -45.30 -3.39 21.32
N ARG A 18 -44.16 -3.89 21.80
CA ARG A 18 -44.12 -4.65 23.06
C ARG A 18 -43.32 -3.83 24.07
N LYS A 19 -44.07 -3.10 24.90
CA LYS A 19 -43.59 -2.45 26.12
C LYS A 19 -42.96 -3.51 27.02
N ILE A 20 -41.64 -3.50 27.15
CA ILE A 20 -40.94 -4.24 28.21
C ILE A 20 -40.52 -3.19 29.23
N SER A 21 -41.16 -3.25 30.40
CA SER A 21 -40.84 -2.41 31.56
C SER A 21 -39.42 -2.71 32.06
N PRO A 22 -38.59 -1.71 32.38
CA PRO A 22 -37.31 -1.96 33.05
C PRO A 22 -37.53 -2.11 34.56
N PRO A 23 -37.01 -3.14 35.24
CA PRO A 23 -36.83 -3.06 36.68
C PRO A 23 -35.56 -2.25 37.00
N SER A 24 -35.74 -1.26 37.86
CA SER A 24 -34.75 -0.34 38.38
C SER A 24 -33.91 -0.94 39.54
N SER A 25 -32.58 -1.01 39.32
CA SER A 25 -31.47 -0.76 40.29
C SER A 25 -31.18 -1.82 41.38
N PRO A 26 -30.02 -1.83 42.09
CA PRO A 26 -28.77 -1.04 41.96
C PRO A 26 -27.43 -1.85 42.03
N LEU A 27 -26.38 -1.22 41.49
CA LEU A 27 -24.95 -1.16 41.87
C LEU A 27 -24.23 -2.27 42.69
N LEU A 28 -23.04 -2.62 42.17
CA LEU A 28 -21.82 -3.18 42.78
C LEU A 28 -21.68 -4.70 42.92
N THR A 29 -20.92 -5.30 41.99
CA THR A 29 -20.00 -6.40 42.32
C THR A 29 -18.74 -6.33 41.46
N THR A 30 -17.64 -6.01 42.14
CA THR A 30 -16.25 -6.45 41.94
C THR A 30 -15.56 -6.15 40.61
N ASN A 31 -14.46 -5.42 40.77
CA ASN A 31 -13.29 -5.41 39.89
C ASN A 31 -12.82 -6.84 39.55
N GLU A 32 -13.49 -7.49 38.61
CA GLU A 32 -12.96 -8.61 37.85
C GLU A 32 -13.19 -8.33 36.36
N MET A 33 -12.44 -7.36 35.83
CA MET A 33 -12.04 -7.40 34.42
C MET A 33 -10.95 -8.47 34.22
N ALA A 34 -11.12 -9.66 34.81
CA ALA A 34 -10.19 -10.77 34.71
C ALA A 34 -10.36 -11.40 33.33
N LYS A 35 -9.45 -11.02 32.42
CA LYS A 35 -9.50 -11.28 30.98
C LYS A 35 -10.83 -10.81 30.40
N SER A 36 -10.84 -9.59 29.87
CA SER A 36 -11.48 -9.46 28.56
C SER A 36 -10.95 -10.65 27.76
N LYS A 37 -11.83 -11.60 27.43
CA LYS A 37 -11.58 -12.56 26.35
C LYS A 37 -11.05 -11.66 25.28
N LYS A 38 -9.72 -11.75 25.10
CA LYS A 38 -8.96 -10.73 24.42
C LYS A 38 -9.77 -10.46 23.16
N CYS A 39 -9.98 -9.19 22.82
CA CYS A 39 -10.24 -8.87 21.43
C CYS A 39 -8.98 -9.39 20.73
N GLU A 40 -8.93 -10.69 20.52
CA GLU A 40 -7.87 -11.48 19.91
C GLU A 40 -8.07 -11.22 18.42
N PHE A 41 -8.18 -9.94 18.05
CA PHE A 41 -7.92 -9.50 16.70
C PHE A 41 -6.55 -10.09 16.41
N HIS A 42 -6.57 -11.13 15.58
CA HIS A 42 -5.44 -12.02 15.40
C HIS A 42 -4.29 -11.16 14.87
N SER A 43 -3.37 -10.83 15.76
CA SER A 43 -2.47 -9.70 15.58
C SER A 43 -1.32 -10.03 14.63
N HIS A 44 -1.40 -11.13 13.88
CA HIS A 44 -0.46 -11.45 12.82
C HIS A 44 -1.01 -12.60 11.97
N THR A 45 -1.37 -12.37 10.70
CA THR A 45 -1.76 -13.46 9.79
C THR A 45 -1.20 -13.30 8.39
N ASN A 46 -0.62 -14.39 7.88
CA ASN A 46 -0.15 -14.52 6.51
C ASN A 46 -1.19 -15.25 5.61
N HIS A 47 -2.39 -15.57 6.13
CA HIS A 47 -3.33 -16.50 5.49
C HIS A 47 -3.70 -16.16 4.02
N ASN A 48 -3.80 -14.88 3.68
CA ASN A 48 -4.20 -14.43 2.33
C ASN A 48 -3.09 -13.64 1.60
N GLN A 49 -1.85 -13.61 2.09
CA GLN A 49 -0.82 -12.79 1.43
C GLN A 49 -0.36 -13.43 0.12
N ASN A 50 -0.10 -14.74 0.11
CA ASN A 50 0.32 -15.45 -1.11
C ASN A 50 -0.76 -15.37 -2.19
N LYS A 51 -2.03 -15.62 -1.83
CA LYS A 51 -3.16 -15.53 -2.75
C LYS A 51 -3.32 -14.13 -3.35
N LYS A 52 -3.06 -13.06 -2.59
CA LYS A 52 -3.04 -11.68 -3.10
C LYS A 52 -1.82 -11.40 -3.98
N ALA A 53 -0.62 -11.80 -3.57
CA ALA A 53 0.62 -11.60 -4.32
C ALA A 53 0.58 -12.27 -5.71
N HIS A 54 -0.07 -13.43 -5.81
CA HIS A 54 -0.20 -14.16 -7.06
C HIS A 54 -1.40 -13.73 -7.94
N ARG A 55 -2.30 -12.85 -7.50
CA ARG A 55 -3.41 -12.35 -8.36
C ARG A 55 -2.89 -11.68 -9.63
N ASN A 56 -1.83 -10.88 -9.48
CA ASN A 56 -1.17 -10.19 -10.59
C ASN A 56 0.22 -10.78 -10.90
N GLY A 57 0.55 -11.91 -10.28
CA GLY A 57 1.87 -12.53 -10.29
C GLY A 57 2.95 -11.73 -9.55
N ILE A 58 3.98 -12.43 -9.06
CA ILE A 58 5.19 -11.79 -8.56
C ILE A 58 6.02 -11.37 -9.78
N LYS A 59 6.01 -10.07 -10.08
CA LYS A 59 6.73 -9.52 -11.23
C LYS A 59 8.24 -9.55 -10.98
N LYS A 60 8.98 -10.09 -11.94
CA LYS A 60 10.45 -10.02 -11.95
C LYS A 60 10.90 -8.56 -12.18
N PRO A 61 12.07 -8.16 -11.66
CA PRO A 61 12.64 -6.85 -12.00
C PRO A 61 12.83 -6.75 -13.51
N LYS A 62 12.53 -5.57 -14.07
CA LYS A 62 12.69 -5.32 -15.50
C LYS A 62 14.19 -5.26 -15.82
N THR A 63 14.62 -6.00 -16.84
CA THR A 63 15.96 -5.88 -17.39
C THR A 63 15.99 -4.70 -18.37
N HIS A 64 16.97 -3.82 -18.21
CA HIS A 64 17.26 -2.74 -19.14
C HIS A 64 18.58 -3.03 -19.84
N TYR A 65 18.73 -2.56 -21.09
CA TYR A 65 19.97 -2.75 -21.87
C TYR A 65 21.22 -2.22 -21.15
N ALA A 66 21.08 -1.13 -20.40
CA ALA A 66 22.13 -0.59 -19.54
C ALA A 66 21.71 -0.61 -18.07
N GLY A 67 22.62 -1.06 -17.20
CA GLY A 67 22.46 -1.03 -15.75
C GLY A 67 22.55 0.40 -15.17
N SER A 68 22.18 0.54 -13.89
CA SER A 68 22.29 1.82 -13.19
C SER A 68 23.76 2.19 -12.95
N MET A 69 24.18 3.38 -13.39
CA MET A 69 25.52 3.94 -13.10
C MET A 69 25.61 4.63 -11.72
N LYS A 70 24.62 4.44 -10.85
CA LYS A 70 24.58 5.05 -9.51
C LYS A 70 25.86 4.68 -8.73
N GLY A 71 26.55 5.70 -8.19
CA GLY A 71 27.86 5.54 -7.53
C GLY A 71 29.07 5.79 -8.42
N PHE A 72 29.03 5.43 -9.72
CA PHE A 72 30.17 5.59 -10.64
C PHE A 72 30.18 6.92 -11.42
N ARG A 73 29.04 7.65 -11.45
CA ARG A 73 28.88 8.87 -12.27
C ARG A 73 29.89 9.97 -11.95
N ARG A 74 30.33 10.07 -10.68
CA ARG A 74 31.28 11.10 -10.24
C ARG A 74 32.65 10.91 -10.90
N ASN A 75 33.19 9.70 -10.86
CA ASN A 75 34.45 9.37 -11.52
C ASN A 75 34.34 9.53 -13.05
N GLN A 76 33.26 9.00 -13.65
CA GLN A 76 33.06 9.10 -15.10
C GLN A 76 32.99 10.56 -15.58
N LYS A 77 32.41 11.46 -14.77
CA LYS A 77 32.39 12.91 -15.07
C LYS A 77 33.81 13.46 -15.17
N TYR A 78 34.67 13.21 -14.18
CA TYR A 78 36.03 13.73 -14.18
C TYR A 78 36.88 13.12 -15.30
N ALA A 79 36.74 11.82 -15.56
CA ALA A 79 37.41 11.17 -16.69
C ALA A 79 37.01 11.80 -18.04
N ARG A 80 35.71 12.02 -18.29
CA ARG A 80 35.23 12.69 -19.52
C ARG A 80 35.72 14.12 -19.64
N LEU A 81 35.76 14.87 -18.54
CA LEU A 81 36.27 16.24 -18.56
C LEU A 81 37.77 16.28 -18.88
N GLY A 82 38.55 15.35 -18.32
CA GLY A 82 39.98 15.21 -18.62
C GLY A 82 40.23 14.93 -20.10
N THR A 83 39.51 13.95 -20.69
CA THR A 83 39.66 13.63 -22.11
C THR A 83 39.23 14.77 -23.02
N GLN A 84 38.13 15.46 -22.70
CA GLN A 84 37.68 16.62 -23.48
C GLN A 84 38.72 17.76 -23.49
N LYS A 85 39.33 18.07 -22.35
CA LYS A 85 40.38 19.10 -22.26
C LYS A 85 41.59 18.75 -23.12
N ALA A 86 42.06 17.50 -23.05
CA ALA A 86 43.19 17.03 -23.84
C ALA A 86 42.90 17.07 -25.35
N LEU A 87 41.70 16.68 -25.77
CA LEU A 87 41.29 16.76 -27.17
C LEU A 87 41.15 18.20 -27.67
N ALA A 88 40.67 19.12 -26.83
CA ALA A 88 40.57 20.53 -27.17
C ALA A 88 41.97 21.17 -27.38
N ALA A 89 42.94 20.87 -26.50
CA ALA A 89 44.31 21.35 -26.64
C ALA A 89 44.96 20.86 -27.95
N LYS A 90 44.87 19.55 -28.23
CA LYS A 90 45.39 18.98 -29.49
C LYS A 90 44.77 19.60 -30.73
N LYS A 91 43.46 19.89 -30.69
CA LYS A 91 42.77 20.55 -31.82
C LYS A 91 43.21 22.00 -31.99
N ALA A 92 43.48 22.72 -30.91
CA ALA A 92 43.99 24.08 -30.98
C ALA A 92 45.43 24.11 -31.52
N GLU A 93 46.28 23.18 -31.10
CA GLU A 93 47.64 23.02 -31.65
C GLU A 93 47.64 22.66 -33.14
N ALA A 94 46.69 21.85 -33.60
CA ALA A 94 46.58 21.50 -35.02
C ALA A 94 45.95 22.61 -35.89
N ALA A 95 45.31 23.61 -35.28
CA ALA A 95 44.67 24.71 -35.98
C ALA A 95 45.51 26.01 -35.98
N ALA A 96 46.58 26.05 -35.19
CA ALA A 96 47.61 27.10 -35.20
C ALA A 96 48.70 26.75 -36.22
#